data_AF-A0A8W8K1R3-F1
#
_entry.id   AF-A0A8W8K1R3-F1
#
_cell.length_a   1.000
_cell.length_b   1.000
_cell.length_c   1.000
_cell.angle_alpha   90.00
_cell.angle_beta   90.00
_cell.angle_gamma   90.00
#
_symmetry.space_group_name_H-M   'P 1'
#
loop_
_entity.id
_entity.type
_entity.pdbx_description
1 polymer ?
#
loop_
_entity_poly.entity_id
_entity_poly.type
_entity_poly.pdbx_seq_one_letter_code
_entity_poly.pdbx_strand_id
1 'polypeptide(L)'
;MTGLDAASECFPGGMMDDTDHDLITTALRETQEEIGLKIPREAVWGSLQSLPSRVNGKTLVTPIIASIGELQNHNLHLNKTEVERVFTRTISSLCDRKNVGSTQFKRGKLPSLKSGYTLPVYLGGEHRIWGLTAITLHMLLPILAPGLYKFNLLHKN
;
A
#
# COMPACT_ATOMS: atom_id res chain seq x y z
N MET A 1 12.53 15.04 19.34
CA MET A 1 12.51 14.17 18.14
C MET A 1 11.07 13.96 17.71
N THR A 2 10.56 14.84 16.84
CA THR A 2 9.25 14.71 16.20
C THR A 2 9.39 13.75 15.03
N GLY A 3 8.87 12.52 15.17
CA GLY A 3 9.02 11.43 14.19
C GLY A 3 8.17 11.60 12.92
N LEU A 4 8.36 12.69 12.19
CA LEU A 4 7.72 12.95 10.90
C LEU A 4 8.64 12.67 9.69
N ASP A 5 9.90 12.30 9.91
CA ASP A 5 10.89 12.07 8.85
C ASP A 5 11.42 10.62 8.85
N ALA A 6 10.54 9.66 8.58
CA ALA A 6 10.98 8.32 8.17
C ALA A 6 10.14 7.91 6.96
N ALA A 7 10.79 7.81 5.79
CA ALA A 7 10.18 7.36 4.55
C ALA A 7 9.25 6.17 4.82
N SER A 8 7.97 6.31 4.46
CA SER A 8 7.00 5.23 4.59
C SER A 8 6.97 4.46 3.28
N GLU A 9 7.29 3.17 3.33
CA GLU A 9 7.15 2.30 2.16
C GLU A 9 5.71 2.33 1.65
N CYS A 10 5.51 2.84 0.43
CA CYS A 10 4.22 2.96 -0.23
C CYS A 10 4.24 2.35 -1.62
N PHE A 11 3.05 2.09 -2.14
CA PHE A 11 2.89 1.84 -3.57
C PHE A 11 2.97 3.17 -4.33
N PRO A 12 3.32 3.14 -5.62
CA PRO A 12 3.29 4.34 -6.45
C PRO A 12 1.90 4.97 -6.46
N GLY A 13 1.84 6.30 -6.48
CA GLY A 13 0.57 7.03 -6.52
C GLY A 13 0.61 8.41 -5.88
N GLY A 14 -0.37 9.22 -6.23
CA GLY A 14 -0.47 10.60 -5.77
C GLY A 14 -1.90 11.13 -5.82
N MET A 15 -2.00 12.46 -5.86
CA MET A 15 -3.29 13.14 -5.91
C MET A 15 -3.84 13.14 -7.33
N MET A 16 -5.17 13.08 -7.45
CA MET A 16 -5.83 13.26 -8.74
C MET A 16 -5.61 14.69 -9.24
N ASP A 17 -5.13 14.81 -10.47
CA ASP A 17 -4.96 16.07 -11.20
C ASP A 17 -6.26 16.41 -11.95
N ASP A 18 -6.47 17.69 -12.26
CA ASP A 18 -7.62 18.17 -13.04
C ASP A 18 -7.68 17.57 -14.46
N THR A 19 -6.54 17.09 -14.97
CA THR A 19 -6.41 16.42 -16.27
C THR A 19 -6.71 14.92 -16.21
N ASP A 20 -6.76 14.32 -15.02
CA ASP A 20 -7.08 12.91 -14.87
C ASP A 20 -8.57 12.68 -15.08
N HIS A 21 -8.94 11.76 -15.97
CA HIS A 21 -10.37 11.46 -16.21
C HIS A 21 -10.98 10.62 -15.07
N ASP A 22 -10.15 9.84 -14.38
CA ASP A 22 -10.55 8.97 -13.28
C ASP A 22 -9.33 8.53 -12.45
N LEU A 23 -9.60 7.86 -11.32
CA LEU A 23 -8.57 7.36 -10.40
C LEU A 23 -7.63 6.32 -11.02
N ILE A 24 -8.07 5.62 -12.08
CA ILE A 24 -7.17 4.71 -12.81
C ILE A 24 -6.14 5.53 -13.58
N THR A 25 -6.58 6.60 -14.25
CA THR A 25 -5.69 7.52 -14.97
C THR A 25 -4.66 8.13 -14.04
N THR A 26 -5.10 8.60 -12.86
CA THR A 26 -4.20 9.09 -11.80
C THR A 26 -3.16 8.05 -11.42
N ALA A 27 -3.57 6.83 -11.07
CA ALA A 27 -2.64 5.79 -10.62
C ALA A 27 -1.61 5.42 -11.70
N LEU A 28 -2.03 5.37 -12.97
CA LEU A 28 -1.14 5.07 -14.09
C LEU A 28 -0.16 6.21 -14.37
N ARG A 29 -0.61 7.47 -14.33
CA ARG A 29 0.22 8.66 -14.48
C ARG A 29 1.30 8.72 -13.39
N GLU A 30 0.88 8.65 -12.13
CA GLU A 30 1.78 8.72 -10.97
C GLU A 30 2.80 7.57 -10.99
N THR A 31 2.38 6.36 -11.35
CA THR A 31 3.31 5.22 -11.51
C THR A 31 4.36 5.49 -12.60
N GLN A 32 3.97 6.14 -13.69
CA GLN A 32 4.90 6.51 -14.76
C GLN A 32 5.84 7.65 -14.32
N GLU A 33 5.32 8.65 -13.60
CA GLU A 33 6.10 9.80 -13.11
C GLU A 33 7.13 9.38 -12.05
N GLU A 34 6.73 8.56 -11.09
CA GLU A 34 7.57 8.18 -9.95
C GLU A 34 8.63 7.13 -10.31
N ILE A 35 8.26 6.11 -11.11
CA ILE A 35 9.14 4.94 -11.37
C ILE A 35 9.36 4.64 -12.86
N GLY A 36 8.82 5.45 -13.77
CA GLY A 36 8.99 5.29 -15.22
C GLY A 36 8.23 4.09 -15.81
N LEU A 37 7.35 3.45 -15.03
CA LEU A 37 6.69 2.22 -15.44
C LEU A 37 5.37 2.54 -16.17
N LYS A 38 5.37 2.26 -17.48
CA LYS A 38 4.16 2.40 -18.30
C LYS A 38 3.32 1.14 -18.23
N ILE A 39 2.15 1.25 -17.60
CA ILE A 39 1.19 0.16 -17.49
C ILE A 39 0.02 0.45 -18.45
N PRO A 40 -0.31 -0.47 -19.38
CA PRO A 40 -1.46 -0.28 -20.24
C PRO A 40 -2.75 -0.42 -19.42
N ARG A 41 -3.78 0.35 -19.77
CA ARG A 41 -5.03 0.41 -18.97
C ARG A 41 -5.76 -0.93 -18.93
N GLU A 42 -5.66 -1.72 -20.00
CA GLU A 42 -6.19 -3.08 -20.09
C GLU A 42 -5.52 -4.10 -19.15
N ALA A 43 -4.36 -3.76 -18.58
CA ALA A 43 -3.71 -4.60 -17.56
C ALA A 43 -4.23 -4.33 -16.14
N VAL A 44 -5.09 -3.33 -15.96
CA VAL A 44 -5.75 -3.02 -14.69
C VAL A 44 -6.84 -4.06 -14.42
N TRP A 45 -6.76 -4.73 -13.27
CA TRP A 45 -7.74 -5.72 -12.82
C TRP A 45 -8.94 -5.09 -12.11
N GLY A 46 -8.72 -3.95 -11.45
CA GLY A 46 -9.78 -3.22 -10.75
C GLY A 46 -9.24 -2.39 -9.60
N SER A 47 -10.14 -1.98 -8.71
CA SER A 47 -9.82 -1.21 -7.51
C SER A 47 -10.25 -1.94 -6.24
N LEU A 48 -9.56 -1.65 -5.13
CA LEU A 48 -10.02 -2.01 -3.80
C LEU A 48 -10.87 -0.89 -3.20
N GLN A 49 -11.56 -1.19 -2.10
CA GLN A 49 -12.31 -0.18 -1.35
C GLN A 49 -11.39 0.96 -0.90
N SER A 50 -11.87 2.20 -1.04
CA SER A 50 -11.14 3.39 -0.62
C SER A 50 -10.90 3.43 0.89
N LEU A 51 -9.73 3.92 1.28
CA LEU A 51 -9.26 4.04 2.65
C LEU A 51 -9.07 5.52 3.01
N PRO A 52 -9.46 5.98 4.20
CA PRO A 52 -9.19 7.35 4.62
C PRO A 52 -7.68 7.57 4.83
N SER A 53 -7.17 8.67 4.31
CA SER A 53 -5.78 9.10 4.50
C SER A 53 -5.50 9.38 5.97
N ARG A 54 -4.28 9.03 6.41
CA ARG A 54 -3.81 9.30 7.78
C ARG A 54 -3.55 10.76 8.07
N VAL A 55 -3.35 11.57 7.03
CA VAL A 55 -2.92 12.97 7.18
C VAL A 55 -4.06 13.85 7.69
N ASN A 56 -5.26 13.70 7.11
CA ASN A 56 -6.40 14.55 7.45
C ASN A 56 -7.71 13.76 7.69
N GLY A 57 -7.74 12.45 7.42
CA GLY A 57 -8.95 11.61 7.51
C GLY A 57 -10.07 11.96 6.51
N LYS A 58 -9.86 12.95 5.64
CA LYS A 58 -10.84 13.48 4.68
C LYS A 58 -10.54 13.05 3.25
N THR A 59 -9.25 12.96 2.90
CA THR A 59 -8.82 12.45 1.61
C THR A 59 -8.98 10.92 1.59
N LEU A 60 -9.54 10.38 0.51
CA LEU A 60 -9.66 8.94 0.31
C LEU A 60 -8.55 8.47 -0.63
N VAL A 61 -7.94 7.34 -0.29
CA VAL A 61 -6.94 6.64 -1.09
C VAL A 61 -7.59 5.39 -1.66
N THR A 62 -7.62 5.26 -2.98
CA THR A 62 -8.22 4.10 -3.67
C THR A 62 -7.12 3.27 -4.32
N PRO A 63 -6.81 2.07 -3.81
CA PRO A 63 -5.80 1.21 -4.43
C PRO A 63 -6.27 0.70 -5.79
N ILE A 64 -5.46 0.89 -6.83
CA ILE A 64 -5.67 0.34 -8.16
C ILE A 64 -4.73 -0.86 -8.35
N ILE A 65 -5.27 -1.98 -8.79
CA ILE A 65 -4.54 -3.24 -8.94
C ILE A 65 -4.35 -3.52 -10.43
N ALA A 66 -3.10 -3.73 -10.85
CA ALA A 66 -2.75 -4.04 -12.23
C ALA A 66 -1.68 -5.13 -12.32
N SER A 67 -1.70 -5.89 -13.41
CA SER A 67 -0.61 -6.77 -13.78
C SER A 67 0.47 -5.98 -14.53
N ILE A 68 1.72 -6.19 -14.16
CA ILE A 68 2.88 -5.65 -14.89
C ILE A 68 3.58 -6.74 -15.71
N GLY A 69 3.09 -7.97 -15.70
CA GLY A 69 3.82 -9.11 -16.26
C GLY A 69 5.14 -9.36 -15.54
N GLU A 70 6.17 -9.79 -16.26
CA GLU A 70 7.49 -10.03 -15.67
C GLU A 70 8.24 -8.72 -15.46
N LEU A 71 8.61 -8.43 -14.21
CA LEU A 71 9.31 -7.19 -13.84
C LEU A 71 10.60 -6.97 -14.65
N GLN A 72 11.33 -8.04 -14.97
CA GLN A 72 12.59 -7.98 -15.74
C GLN A 72 12.45 -7.41 -17.16
N ASN A 73 11.23 -7.39 -17.71
CA ASN A 73 10.96 -6.81 -19.02
C ASN A 73 10.79 -5.28 -18.97
N HIS A 74 10.84 -4.68 -17.77
CA HIS A 74 10.69 -3.25 -17.56
C HIS A 74 12.00 -2.60 -17.17
N ASN A 75 12.29 -1.46 -17.78
CA ASN A 75 13.42 -0.62 -17.38
C ASN A 75 12.90 0.53 -16.52
N LEU A 76 12.99 0.39 -15.19
CA LEU A 76 12.49 1.41 -14.26
C LEU A 76 13.36 2.66 -14.28
N HIS A 77 12.73 3.83 -14.37
CA HIS A 77 13.39 5.13 -14.36
C HIS A 77 12.85 5.93 -13.19
N LEU A 78 13.56 5.90 -12.06
CA LEU A 78 13.08 6.52 -10.83
C LEU A 78 13.22 8.04 -10.87
N ASN A 79 12.14 8.74 -10.55
CA ASN A 79 12.20 10.15 -10.22
C ASN A 79 12.84 10.32 -8.84
N LYS A 80 14.14 10.60 -8.80
CA LYS A 80 14.92 10.67 -7.55
C LYS A 80 14.52 11.83 -6.62
N THR A 81 13.70 12.78 -7.08
CA THR A 81 13.15 13.82 -6.20
C THR A 81 12.04 13.30 -5.29
N GLU A 82 11.38 12.22 -5.69
CA GLU A 82 10.22 11.65 -5.00
C GLU A 82 10.48 10.22 -4.50
N VAL A 83 11.26 9.43 -5.26
CA VAL A 83 11.52 8.02 -4.98
C VAL A 83 13.00 7.77 -4.75
N GLU A 84 13.34 7.38 -3.51
CA GLU A 84 14.71 6.99 -3.16
C GLU A 84 15.07 5.59 -3.71
N ARG A 85 14.14 4.63 -3.60
CA ARG A 85 14.36 3.22 -3.96
C ARG A 85 13.05 2.52 -4.29
N VAL A 86 13.13 1.52 -5.16
CA VAL A 86 12.07 0.55 -5.43
C VAL A 86 12.54 -0.84 -5.01
N PHE A 87 11.63 -1.63 -4.45
CA PHE A 87 11.85 -3.03 -4.12
C PHE A 87 10.59 -3.84 -4.38
N THR A 88 10.73 -5.15 -4.41
CA THR A 88 9.59 -6.08 -4.55
C THR A 88 9.54 -7.07 -3.41
N ARG A 89 8.36 -7.68 -3.25
CA ARG A 89 8.08 -8.73 -2.28
C ARG A 89 7.32 -9.84 -2.98
N THR A 90 7.74 -11.08 -2.78
CA THR A 90 6.96 -12.21 -3.28
C THR A 90 5.68 -12.37 -2.47
N ILE A 91 4.59 -12.75 -3.14
CA ILE A 91 3.30 -13.03 -2.48
C ILE A 91 3.48 -14.09 -1.39
N SER A 92 4.25 -15.15 -1.66
CA SER A 92 4.53 -16.19 -0.67
C SER A 92 5.19 -15.63 0.59
N SER A 93 6.15 -14.70 0.45
CA SER A 93 6.84 -14.13 1.59
C SER A 93 5.96 -13.15 2.38
N LEU A 94 5.03 -12.46 1.70
CA LEU A 94 3.99 -11.64 2.35
C LEU A 94 2.94 -12.49 3.07
N CYS A 95 2.69 -13.72 2.62
CA CYS A 95 1.73 -14.64 3.24
C CYS A 95 2.33 -15.50 4.37
N ASP A 96 3.67 -15.55 4.50
CA ASP A 96 4.33 -16.30 5.56
C ASP A 96 4.01 -15.70 6.94
N ARG A 97 3.45 -16.50 7.83
CA ARG A 97 3.10 -16.10 9.20
C ARG A 97 4.28 -15.62 10.03
N LYS A 98 5.51 -16.02 9.70
CA LYS A 98 6.72 -15.50 10.36
C LYS A 98 6.99 -14.04 10.01
N ASN A 99 6.46 -13.59 8.87
CA ASN A 99 6.71 -12.28 8.29
C ASN A 99 5.53 -11.32 8.47
N VAL A 100 4.44 -11.74 9.11
CA VAL A 100 3.24 -10.92 9.33
C VAL A 100 2.93 -10.85 10.81
N GLY A 101 2.69 -9.65 11.30
CA GLY A 101 2.26 -9.39 12.66
C GLY A 101 1.20 -8.30 12.70
N SER A 102 0.96 -7.80 13.92
CA SER A 102 0.07 -6.67 14.14
C SER A 102 0.64 -5.67 15.12
N THR A 103 0.42 -4.39 14.87
CA THR A 103 0.69 -3.31 15.82
C THR A 103 -0.61 -2.87 16.48
N GLN A 104 -0.64 -2.84 17.82
CA GLN A 104 -1.78 -2.36 18.58
C GLN A 104 -1.55 -0.90 18.99
N PHE A 105 -2.49 -0.05 18.63
CA PHE A 105 -2.51 1.34 19.03
C PHE A 105 -3.43 1.48 20.23
N LYS A 106 -2.85 1.91 21.35
CA LYS A 106 -3.61 2.22 22.57
C LYS A 106 -4.53 3.41 22.30
N ARG A 107 -5.61 3.49 23.08
CA ARG A 107 -6.58 4.59 23.09
C ARG A 107 -5.89 5.94 22.91
N GLY A 108 -6.16 6.61 21.78
CA GLY A 108 -5.71 7.98 21.55
C GLY A 108 -6.53 8.99 22.36
N LYS A 109 -6.09 10.25 22.41
CA LYS A 109 -6.89 11.37 22.96
C LYS A 109 -8.07 11.77 22.05
N LEU A 110 -8.24 11.12 20.90
CA LEU A 110 -9.26 11.46 19.91
C LEU A 110 -10.61 10.80 20.30
N PRO A 111 -11.68 11.57 20.58
CA PRO A 111 -12.94 11.04 21.12
C PRO A 111 -13.68 10.03 20.24
N SER A 112 -13.36 9.99 18.94
CA SER A 112 -14.04 9.15 17.94
C SER A 112 -13.60 7.69 17.92
N LEU A 113 -12.41 7.35 18.44
CA LEU A 113 -11.99 5.95 18.61
C LEU A 113 -12.17 5.53 20.08
N LYS A 114 -13.38 5.02 20.38
CA LYS A 114 -13.75 4.56 21.73
C LYS A 114 -12.99 3.31 22.18
N SER A 115 -12.38 2.56 21.27
CA SER A 115 -11.51 1.41 21.53
C SER A 115 -10.16 1.63 20.84
N GLY A 116 -9.10 0.97 21.33
CA GLY A 116 -7.84 0.88 20.59
C GLY A 116 -8.06 0.24 19.21
N TYR A 117 -7.04 0.24 18.36
CA TYR A 117 -7.15 -0.41 17.05
C TYR A 117 -5.89 -1.19 16.72
N THR A 118 -6.05 -2.26 15.94
CA THR A 118 -4.98 -3.17 15.55
C THR A 118 -4.77 -3.10 14.06
N LEU A 119 -3.53 -2.88 13.62
CA LEU A 119 -3.17 -2.80 12.21
C LEU A 119 -2.17 -3.87 11.82
N PRO A 120 -2.19 -4.34 10.56
CA PRO A 120 -1.23 -5.30 10.06
C PRO A 120 0.15 -4.66 9.91
N VAL A 121 1.19 -5.48 10.04
CA VAL A 121 2.57 -5.12 9.71
C VAL A 121 3.25 -6.31 9.04
N TYR A 122 4.05 -6.04 8.01
CA TYR A 122 4.86 -7.04 7.31
C TYR A 122 6.34 -6.77 7.59
N LEU A 123 7.06 -7.81 8.03
CA LEU A 123 8.40 -7.75 8.61
C LEU A 123 9.43 -8.61 7.87
N GLY A 124 9.03 -9.34 6.84
CA GLY A 124 9.87 -10.37 6.21
C GLY A 124 10.96 -9.89 5.25
N GLY A 125 11.28 -8.60 5.22
CA GLY A 125 12.22 -7.99 4.29
C GLY A 125 13.08 -6.91 4.96
N GLU A 126 13.93 -6.26 4.17
CA GLU A 126 14.80 -5.18 4.65
C GLU A 126 13.97 -4.03 5.26
N HIS A 127 12.82 -3.74 4.65
CA HIS A 127 11.94 -2.66 5.06
C HIS A 127 10.66 -3.20 5.70
N ARG A 128 10.30 -2.61 6.85
CA ARG A 128 9.01 -2.87 7.50
C ARG A 128 7.90 -2.18 6.72
N ILE A 129 6.93 -2.95 6.22
CA ILE A 129 5.72 -2.41 5.60
C ILE A 129 4.62 -2.30 6.66
N TRP A 130 4.13 -1.09 6.85
CA TRP A 130 3.09 -0.75 7.82
C TRP A 130 2.16 0.28 7.17
N GLY A 131 1.30 0.94 7.96
CA GLY A 131 0.56 2.07 7.38
C GLY A 131 -0.64 1.67 6.52
N LEU A 132 -1.01 2.55 5.59
CA LEU A 132 -2.02 2.25 4.55
C LEU A 132 -1.54 1.16 3.58
N THR A 133 -0.25 1.08 3.32
CA THR A 133 0.37 0.05 2.47
C THR A 133 0.09 -1.35 3.03
N ALA A 134 0.30 -1.56 4.34
CA ALA A 134 0.00 -2.83 4.98
C ALA A 134 -1.50 -3.16 5.02
N ILE A 135 -2.37 -2.16 5.18
CA ILE A 135 -3.84 -2.34 5.12
C ILE A 135 -4.25 -2.78 3.71
N THR A 136 -3.71 -2.11 2.68
CA THR A 136 -3.94 -2.44 1.27
C THR A 136 -3.53 -3.88 0.97
N LEU A 137 -2.34 -4.30 1.42
CA LEU A 137 -1.90 -5.69 1.32
C LEU A 137 -2.83 -6.66 2.05
N HIS A 138 -3.27 -6.32 3.27
CA HIS A 138 -4.18 -7.17 4.05
C HIS A 138 -5.55 -7.33 3.39
N MET A 139 -6.01 -6.34 2.62
CA MET A 139 -7.23 -6.45 1.81
C MET A 139 -7.01 -7.25 0.52
N LEU A 140 -5.87 -7.07 -0.14
CA LEU A 140 -5.57 -7.69 -1.43
C LEU A 140 -5.23 -9.19 -1.31
N LEU A 141 -4.38 -9.57 -0.36
CA LEU A 141 -3.81 -10.93 -0.28
C LEU A 141 -4.87 -12.04 -0.11
N PRO A 142 -5.98 -11.87 0.66
CA PRO A 142 -7.07 -12.84 0.68
C PRO A 142 -7.72 -13.07 -0.69
N ILE A 143 -7.76 -12.05 -1.55
CA ILE A 143 -8.35 -12.13 -2.90
C ILE A 143 -7.34 -12.76 -3.87
N LEU A 144 -6.09 -12.30 -3.81
CA LEU A 144 -5.03 -12.70 -4.73
C LEU A 144 -4.47 -14.09 -4.45
N ALA A 145 -4.42 -14.50 -3.19
CA ALA A 145 -3.83 -15.76 -2.75
C ALA A 145 -4.62 -16.41 -1.59
N PRO A 146 -5.91 -16.73 -1.78
CA PRO A 146 -6.81 -17.20 -0.72
C PRO A 146 -6.33 -18.44 0.03
N GLY A 147 -5.58 -19.33 -0.64
CA GLY A 147 -5.03 -20.54 -0.01
C GLY A 147 -3.78 -20.30 0.84
N LEU A 148 -3.06 -19.19 0.61
CA LEU A 148 -1.79 -18.87 1.25
C LEU A 148 -1.96 -17.89 2.41
N TYR A 149 -2.79 -16.87 2.24
CA TYR A 149 -2.95 -15.82 3.24
C TYR A 149 -3.88 -16.25 4.37
N LYS A 150 -3.32 -16.64 5.51
CA LYS A 150 -4.07 -17.15 6.69
C LYS A 150 -3.94 -16.25 7.92
N PHE A 151 -3.58 -14.99 7.73
CA PHE A 151 -3.40 -14.04 8.83
C PHE A 151 -4.70 -13.29 9.10
N ASN A 152 -5.14 -13.34 10.36
CA ASN A 152 -6.31 -12.60 10.84
C ASN A 152 -5.86 -11.56 11.86
N LEU A 153 -6.34 -10.32 11.72
CA LEU A 153 -6.18 -9.29 12.73
C LEU A 153 -7.08 -9.62 13.91
N LEU A 154 -6.50 -10.22 14.95
CA LEU A 154 -7.21 -10.43 16.20
C LEU A 154 -7.24 -9.09 16.95
N HIS A 155 -8.44 -8.55 17.12
CA HIS A 155 -8.67 -7.49 18.09
C HIS A 155 -8.56 -8.09 19.48
N LYS A 156 -7.44 -7.86 20.17
CA LYS A 156 -7.33 -8.23 21.57
C LYS A 156 -8.04 -7.15 22.39
N ASN A 157 -9.14 -7.54 23.04
CA ASN A 157 -9.85 -6.74 24.02
C ASN A 157 -8.96 -6.38 25.20
#